data_AF-A0A0Q6AB60-F1
#
_entry.id   AF-A0A0Q6AB60-F1
#
_cell.length_a   1.000
_cell.length_b   1.000
_cell.length_c   1.000
_cell.angle_alpha   90.00
_cell.angle_beta   90.00
_cell.angle_gamma   90.00
#
_symmetry.space_group_name_H-M   'P 1'
#
loop_
_entity.id
_entity.type
_entity.pdbx_description
1 polymer ?
#
loop_
_entity_poly.entity_id
_entity_poly.type
_entity_poly.pdbx_seq_one_letter_code
_entity_poly.pdbx_strand_id
1 'polypeptide(L)'
;MSFLSKLELDGNTYNILECRYSFTQATDGTGKPQGMPQGGEIFIRIESTGNPELLGWMLDHNQTKNGKITFFRRDAMSKLQELTFEKAYCIKFTEHFNSVDAEPLQIELNLIAKRFDVNGAGHEKSWKD
;
A
#
# COMPACT_ATOMS: atom_id res chain seq x y z
N MET A 1 2.43 -19.74 -11.84
CA MET A 1 2.25 -18.33 -12.23
C MET A 1 1.99 -17.53 -10.97
N SER A 2 2.68 -16.41 -10.82
CA SER A 2 2.53 -15.53 -9.66
C SER A 2 1.12 -14.94 -9.62
N PHE A 3 0.72 -14.57 -8.41
CA PHE A 3 -0.57 -14.01 -8.08
C PHE A 3 -0.63 -12.57 -8.61
N LEU A 4 -1.52 -12.26 -9.57
CA LEU A 4 -1.64 -10.92 -10.14
C LEU A 4 -2.23 -9.96 -9.11
N SER A 5 -1.64 -8.77 -9.01
CA SER A 5 -2.19 -7.68 -8.21
C SER A 5 -2.04 -6.34 -8.92
N LYS A 6 -3.04 -5.47 -8.74
CA LYS A 6 -3.13 -4.15 -9.38
C LYS A 6 -3.44 -3.08 -8.34
N LEU A 7 -2.77 -1.93 -8.46
CA LEU A 7 -3.10 -0.70 -7.74
C LEU A 7 -3.88 0.23 -8.67
N GLU A 8 -5.06 0.68 -8.25
CA GLU A 8 -5.81 1.76 -8.86
C GLU A 8 -5.62 3.04 -8.02
N LEU A 9 -5.12 4.11 -8.64
CA LEU A 9 -4.79 5.39 -7.99
C LEU A 9 -4.93 6.53 -9.01
N ASP A 10 -5.77 7.54 -8.73
CA ASP A 10 -6.03 8.70 -9.60
C ASP A 10 -6.36 8.35 -11.07
N GLY A 11 -7.08 7.23 -11.30
CA GLY A 11 -7.42 6.75 -12.64
C GLY A 11 -6.29 5.98 -13.35
N ASN A 12 -5.10 5.93 -12.77
CA ASN A 12 -4.01 5.09 -13.24
C ASN A 12 -4.11 3.67 -12.65
N THR A 13 -3.63 2.68 -13.38
CA THR A 13 -3.52 1.29 -12.93
C THR A 13 -2.06 0.82 -13.01
N TYR A 14 -1.52 0.37 -11.88
CA TYR A 14 -0.13 -0.10 -11.78
C TYR A 14 -0.06 -1.61 -11.48
N ASN A 15 0.94 -2.28 -12.05
CA ASN A 15 1.29 -3.65 -11.69
C ASN A 15 1.99 -3.67 -10.33
N ILE A 16 1.49 -4.46 -9.38
CA ILE A 16 2.12 -4.62 -8.08
C ILE A 16 3.04 -5.84 -8.13
N LEU A 17 4.30 -5.64 -7.75
CA LEU A 17 5.34 -6.64 -7.59
C LEU A 17 5.40 -7.17 -6.15
N GLU A 18 5.19 -6.28 -5.17
CA GLU A 18 5.13 -6.63 -3.75
C GLU A 18 4.12 -5.73 -3.03
N CYS A 19 3.34 -6.28 -2.11
CA CYS A 19 2.50 -5.50 -1.20
C CYS A 19 2.57 -6.12 0.20
N ARG A 20 2.79 -5.28 1.21
CA ARG A 20 2.85 -5.68 2.60
C ARG A 20 2.20 -4.64 3.50
N TYR A 21 1.39 -5.11 4.43
CA TYR A 21 0.86 -4.30 5.52
C TYR A 21 0.80 -5.19 6.77
N SER A 22 0.92 -4.58 7.94
CA SER A 22 0.93 -5.32 9.21
C SER A 22 0.31 -4.49 10.32
N PHE A 23 -0.26 -5.18 11.30
CA PHE A 23 -0.78 -4.60 12.52
C PHE A 23 -0.17 -5.32 13.73
N THR A 24 0.01 -4.57 14.81
CA THR A 24 0.54 -5.07 16.08
C THR A 24 -0.28 -4.54 17.24
N GLN A 25 -0.37 -5.31 18.31
CA GLN A 25 -0.90 -4.88 19.60
C GLN A 25 0.14 -5.14 20.67
N ALA A 26 0.30 -4.22 21.61
CA ALA A 26 1.14 -4.46 22.77
C ALA A 26 0.50 -5.54 23.66
N THR A 27 1.31 -6.26 24.42
CA THR A 27 0.88 -7.22 25.44
C THR A 27 1.51 -6.87 26.77
N ASP A 28 0.84 -7.19 27.88
CA ASP A 28 1.45 -7.09 29.20
C ASP A 28 2.35 -8.30 29.51
N GLY A 29 2.94 -8.33 30.70
CA GLY A 29 3.84 -9.40 31.14
C GLY A 29 3.19 -10.79 31.26
N THR A 30 1.86 -10.88 31.17
CA THR A 30 1.12 -12.15 31.13
C THR A 30 0.78 -12.60 29.71
N GLY A 31 1.08 -11.77 28.70
CA GLY A 31 0.71 -12.00 27.31
C GLY A 31 -0.70 -11.50 26.96
N LYS A 32 -1.39 -10.82 27.88
CA LYS A 32 -2.71 -10.26 27.61
C LYS A 32 -2.58 -9.00 26.73
N PRO A 33 -3.36 -8.87 25.64
CA PRO A 33 -3.35 -7.66 24.82
C PRO A 33 -3.67 -6.41 25.62
N GLN A 34 -2.85 -5.37 25.45
CA GLN A 34 -3.05 -4.03 25.99
C GLN A 34 -2.98 -2.99 24.86
N GLY A 35 -3.96 -2.08 24.87
CA GLY A 35 -4.05 -1.01 23.88
C GLY A 35 -4.71 -1.41 22.57
N MET A 36 -4.91 -0.40 21.72
CA MET A 36 -5.55 -0.55 20.41
C MET A 36 -4.56 -1.11 19.38
N PRO A 37 -5.01 -1.87 18.36
CA PRO A 37 -4.19 -2.23 17.21
C PRO A 37 -3.58 -0.99 16.55
N GLN A 38 -2.27 -1.05 16.32
CA GLN A 38 -1.50 -0.03 15.60
C GLN A 38 -0.88 -0.64 14.35
N GLY A 39 -0.53 0.20 13.38
CA GLY A 39 0.03 -0.22 12.10
C GLY A 39 -0.83 0.21 10.92
N GLY A 40 -0.92 -0.65 9.91
CA GLY A 40 -1.57 -0.31 8.65
C GLY A 40 -0.79 0.72 7.85
N GLU A 41 0.54 0.74 7.98
CA GLU A 41 1.43 1.26 6.95
C GLU A 41 1.43 0.26 5.78
N ILE A 42 1.25 0.78 4.57
CA ILE A 42 1.16 -0.02 3.35
C ILE A 42 2.46 0.17 2.58
N PHE A 43 3.24 -0.89 2.48
CA PHE A 43 4.37 -0.98 1.56
C PHE A 43 3.87 -1.53 0.22
N ILE A 44 4.22 -0.87 -0.87
CA ILE A 44 3.91 -1.33 -2.24
C ILE A 44 5.15 -1.15 -3.11
N ARG A 45 5.54 -2.20 -3.84
CA ARG A 45 6.48 -2.12 -4.96
C ARG A 45 5.71 -2.32 -6.27
N ILE A 46 5.91 -1.41 -7.22
CA ILE A 46 5.26 -1.44 -8.54
C ILE A 46 6.29 -1.36 -9.67
N GLU A 47 5.87 -1.75 -10.87
CA GLU A 47 6.58 -1.39 -12.10
C GLU A 47 6.38 0.10 -12.40
N SER A 48 7.46 0.83 -12.67
CA SER A 48 7.40 2.25 -13.05
C SER A 48 6.82 2.41 -14.44
N THR A 49 5.98 3.43 -14.61
CA THR A 49 5.45 3.84 -15.92
C THR A 49 6.22 5.04 -16.51
N GLY A 50 7.28 5.50 -15.84
CA GLY A 50 8.03 6.70 -16.20
C GLY A 50 7.31 8.03 -15.91
N ASN A 51 6.10 8.00 -15.34
CA ASN A 51 5.35 9.20 -14.96
C ASN A 51 5.78 9.70 -13.56
N PRO A 52 6.16 10.99 -13.40
CA PRO A 52 6.63 11.55 -12.13
C PRO A 52 5.53 11.81 -11.08
N GLU A 53 4.25 11.56 -11.35
CA GLU A 53 3.13 11.85 -10.43
C GLU A 53 3.28 11.23 -9.02
N LEU A 54 3.85 10.03 -8.92
CA LEU A 54 4.09 9.36 -7.63
C LEU A 54 5.20 10.03 -6.83
N LEU A 55 6.24 10.53 -7.50
CA LEU A 55 7.26 11.37 -6.87
C LEU A 55 6.66 12.71 -6.44
N GLY A 56 5.82 13.32 -7.28
CA GLY A 56 5.08 14.53 -6.95
C GLY A 56 4.26 14.38 -5.67
N TRP A 57 3.58 13.23 -5.51
CA TRP A 57 2.83 12.91 -4.29
C TRP A 57 3.71 12.86 -3.03
N MET A 58 4.91 12.28 -3.12
CA MET A 58 5.87 12.28 -2.01
C MET A 58 6.38 13.68 -1.66
N LEU A 59 6.58 14.53 -2.68
CA LEU A 59 7.15 15.88 -2.50
C LEU A 59 6.12 16.89 -1.96
N ASP A 60 4.82 16.64 -2.12
CA ASP A 60 3.77 17.45 -1.51
C ASP A 60 3.32 16.85 -0.17
N HIS A 61 3.81 17.42 0.92
CA HIS A 61 3.53 16.94 2.28
C HIS A 61 2.06 17.04 2.71
N ASN A 62 1.22 17.81 1.99
CA ASN A 62 -0.21 17.93 2.27
C ASN A 62 -1.05 17.05 1.34
N GLN A 63 -0.45 16.52 0.27
CA GLN A 63 -1.20 15.77 -0.71
C GLN A 63 -1.58 14.40 -0.19
N THR A 64 -2.88 14.13 -0.21
CA THR A 64 -3.42 12.82 0.08
C THR A 64 -4.08 12.20 -1.14
N LYS A 65 -3.97 10.88 -1.28
CA LYS A 65 -4.67 10.11 -2.32
C LYS A 65 -5.53 9.01 -1.73
N ASN A 66 -6.56 8.63 -2.48
CA ASN A 66 -7.37 7.44 -2.21
C ASN A 66 -7.02 6.39 -3.25
N GLY A 67 -6.98 5.13 -2.85
CA GLY A 67 -6.64 4.07 -3.78
C GLY A 67 -7.17 2.71 -3.37
N LYS A 68 -6.99 1.77 -4.30
CA LYS A 68 -7.50 0.41 -4.17
C LYS A 68 -6.48 -0.57 -4.72
N ILE A 69 -6.18 -1.59 -3.94
CA ILE A 69 -5.35 -2.72 -4.33
C ILE A 69 -6.27 -3.92 -4.53
N THR A 70 -6.25 -4.47 -5.74
CA THR A 70 -6.98 -5.69 -6.07
C THR A 70 -6.00 -6.85 -6.18
N PHE A 71 -6.30 -7.91 -5.45
CA PHE A 71 -5.60 -9.19 -5.51
C PHE A 71 -6.48 -10.20 -6.26
N PHE A 72 -6.00 -10.74 -7.38
CA PHE A 72 -6.78 -11.62 -8.25
C PHE A 72 -6.56 -13.09 -7.90
N ARG A 73 -7.56 -13.95 -8.12
CA ARG A 73 -7.38 -15.40 -7.94
C ARG A 73 -6.30 -15.94 -8.89
N ARG A 74 -5.62 -17.01 -8.50
CA ARG A 74 -4.55 -17.62 -9.31
C ARG A 74 -5.09 -18.30 -10.57
N ASP A 75 -6.31 -18.82 -10.49
CA ASP A 75 -6.98 -19.64 -11.49
C ASP A 75 -7.99 -18.84 -12.34
N ALA A 76 -8.31 -17.61 -11.94
CA ALA A 76 -9.31 -16.78 -12.62
C ALA A 76 -9.02 -15.29 -12.45
N MET A 77 -9.44 -14.49 -13.44
CA MET A 77 -9.39 -13.03 -13.38
C MET A 77 -10.45 -12.41 -12.45
N SER A 78 -11.00 -13.18 -11.52
CA SER A 78 -11.92 -12.67 -10.49
C SER A 78 -11.15 -12.19 -9.27
N LYS A 79 -11.75 -11.23 -8.55
CA LYS A 79 -11.20 -10.66 -7.32
C LYS A 79 -11.13 -11.72 -6.22
N LEU A 80 -9.96 -11.90 -5.61
CA LEU A 80 -9.79 -12.67 -4.37
C LEU A 80 -9.97 -11.77 -3.14
N GLN A 81 -9.29 -10.63 -3.14
CA GLN A 81 -9.24 -9.72 -2.01
C GLN A 81 -9.08 -8.28 -2.49
N GLU A 82 -9.69 -7.35 -1.77
CA GLU A 82 -9.59 -5.92 -2.00
C GLU A 82 -9.06 -5.24 -0.74
N LEU A 83 -8.13 -4.32 -0.94
CA LEU A 83 -7.68 -3.39 0.08
C LEU A 83 -7.97 -1.98 -0.43
N THR A 84 -8.73 -1.19 0.32
CA THR A 84 -8.95 0.23 0.02
C THR A 84 -8.27 1.10 1.08
N PHE A 85 -7.80 2.26 0.64
CA PHE A 85 -7.22 3.25 1.54
C PHE A 85 -7.70 4.65 1.17
N GLU A 86 -7.92 5.47 2.19
CA GLU A 86 -8.40 6.85 2.04
C GLU A 86 -7.52 7.82 2.80
N LYS A 87 -7.36 9.01 2.21
CA LYS A 87 -6.50 10.10 2.71
C LYS A 87 -5.11 9.58 3.07
N ALA A 88 -4.49 8.84 2.13
CA ALA A 88 -3.14 8.33 2.30
C ALA A 88 -2.10 9.39 1.96
N TYR A 89 -1.07 9.48 2.79
CA TYR A 89 0.17 10.19 2.48
C TYR A 89 1.20 9.20 1.96
N CYS A 90 2.01 9.62 0.99
CA CYS A 90 3.26 8.94 0.68
C CYS A 90 4.33 9.44 1.66
N ILE A 91 4.86 8.54 2.49
CA ILE A 91 5.84 8.88 3.54
C ILE A 91 7.25 8.38 3.21
N LYS A 92 7.37 7.54 2.18
CA LYS A 92 8.64 7.09 1.61
C LYS A 92 8.44 6.78 0.13
N PHE A 93 9.39 7.22 -0.68
CA PHE A 93 9.50 6.91 -2.09
C PHE A 93 10.92 6.44 -2.38
N THR A 94 11.05 5.31 -3.08
CA THR A 94 12.32 4.85 -3.65
C THR A 94 12.06 4.48 -5.10
N GLU A 95 12.86 4.98 -6.03
CA GLU A 95 12.87 4.47 -7.41
C GLU A 95 14.23 3.80 -7.65
N HIS A 96 14.20 2.59 -8.18
CA HIS A 96 15.38 1.74 -8.32
C HIS A 96 15.38 1.04 -9.67
N PHE A 97 16.54 1.04 -10.31
CA PHE A 97 16.83 0.28 -11.50
C PHE A 97 18.22 -0.33 -11.38
N ASN A 98 18.34 -1.59 -11.79
CA ASN A 98 19.60 -2.30 -11.85
C ASN A 98 19.72 -2.95 -13.23
N SER A 99 20.68 -2.49 -14.04
CA SER A 99 20.87 -3.00 -15.40
C SER A 99 21.41 -4.44 -15.47
N VAL A 100 21.79 -5.02 -14.34
CA VAL A 100 22.33 -6.39 -14.25
C VAL A 100 21.22 -7.42 -14.10
N ASP A 101 20.11 -7.08 -13.45
CA ASP A 101 18.97 -7.99 -13.29
C ASP A 101 17.92 -7.79 -14.41
N ALA A 102 16.94 -8.70 -14.45
CA ALA A 102 15.89 -8.70 -15.46
C ALA A 102 14.65 -7.90 -15.02
N GLU A 103 14.72 -7.23 -13.87
CA GLU A 103 13.58 -6.49 -13.34
C GLU A 103 13.44 -5.14 -14.06
N PRO A 104 12.20 -4.68 -14.32
CA PRO A 104 11.97 -3.36 -14.88
C PRO A 104 12.36 -2.28 -13.88
N LEU A 105 12.33 -1.01 -14.27
CA LEU A 105 12.39 0.12 -13.33
C LEU A 105 11.28 -0.04 -12.27
N GLN A 106 11.63 -0.02 -10.99
CA GLN A 106 10.70 -0.27 -9.88
C GLN A 106 10.54 0.97 -9.02
N ILE A 107 9.33 1.18 -8.52
CA ILE A 107 9.02 2.20 -7.52
C ILE A 107 8.52 1.50 -6.25
N GLU A 108 9.11 1.84 -5.12
CA GLU A 108 8.65 1.48 -3.78
C GLU A 108 8.00 2.68 -3.09
N LEU A 109 6.82 2.46 -2.53
CA LEU A 109 6.07 3.44 -1.75
C LEU A 109 5.78 2.89 -0.37
N ASN A 110 5.98 3.71 0.66
CA ASN A 110 5.36 3.50 1.97
C ASN A 110 4.25 4.52 2.15
N LEU A 111 3.06 4.02 2.44
CA LEU A 111 1.85 4.82 2.58
C LEU A 111 1.30 4.74 3.99
N ILE A 112 0.87 5.88 4.52
CA ILE A 112 0.08 5.94 5.75
C ILE A 112 -1.28 6.55 5.41
N ALA A 113 -2.32 5.72 5.53
CA ALA A 113 -3.70 6.11 5.31
C ALA A 113 -4.44 6.46 6.61
N LYS A 114 -5.36 7.43 6.52
CA LYS A 114 -6.30 7.72 7.61
C LYS A 114 -7.26 6.56 7.79
N ARG A 115 -7.79 6.02 6.69
CA ARG A 115 -8.64 4.83 6.68
C ARG A 115 -8.04 3.76 5.79
N PHE A 116 -8.06 2.55 6.28
CA PHE A 116 -7.61 1.33 5.61
C PHE A 116 -8.70 0.28 5.78
N ASP A 117 -9.05 -0.45 4.74
CA ASP A 117 -10.05 -1.52 4.81
C ASP A 117 -9.64 -2.69 3.94
N VAL A 118 -9.82 -3.91 4.46
CA VAL A 118 -9.62 -5.14 3.69
C VAL A 118 -10.91 -5.95 3.73
N ASN A 119 -11.60 -6.06 2.59
CA ASN A 119 -12.86 -6.80 2.46
C ASN A 119 -13.90 -6.51 3.58
N GLY A 120 -13.97 -5.27 4.08
CA GLY A 120 -14.87 -4.83 5.15
C GLY A 120 -14.25 -4.81 6.56
N ALA A 121 -13.01 -5.30 6.73
CA ALA A 121 -12.27 -5.17 7.98
C ALA A 121 -11.49 -3.84 7.99
N GLY A 122 -12.11 -2.81 8.57
CA GLY A 122 -11.59 -1.45 8.59
C GLY A 122 -10.71 -1.10 9.81
N HIS A 123 -9.71 -0.26 9.59
CA HIS A 123 -8.95 0.47 10.61
C HIS A 123 -8.94 1.96 10.26
N GLU A 124 -9.29 2.81 11.23
CA GLU A 124 -9.24 4.26 11.08
C GLU A 124 -8.30 4.87 12.13
N LYS A 125 -7.35 5.68 11.67
CA LYS A 125 -6.41 6.41 12.52
C LYS A 125 -7.02 7.75 12.95
N SER A 126 -7.07 7.96 14.26
CA SER A 126 -7.42 9.25 14.85
C SER A 126 -6.19 10.15 14.89
N TRP A 127 -5.94 10.90 13.83
CA TRP A 127 -4.98 12.01 13.86
C TRP A 127 -5.64 13.21 14.53
N LYS A 128 -4.91 13.87 15.43
CA LYS A 128 -5.32 15.18 15.95
C LYS A 128 -4.92 16.22 14.91
N ASP A 129 -5.86 17.09 14.56
CA ASP A 129 -5.60 18.27 13.74
C ASP A 129 -4.72 19.27 14.50
#